data_AF-A0A9W6KGJ7-F1
#
_entry.id   AF-A0A9W6KGJ7-F1
#
_cell.length_a   1.000
_cell.length_b   1.000
_cell.length_c   1.000
_cell.angle_alpha   90.00
_cell.angle_beta   90.00
_cell.angle_gamma   90.00
#
_symmetry.space_group_name_H-M   'P 1'
#
loop_
_entity.id
_entity.type
_entity.pdbx_description
1 polymer ?
#
loop_
_entity_poly.entity_id
_entity_poly.type
_entity_poly.pdbx_seq_one_letter_code
_entity_poly.pdbx_strand_id
1 'polypeptide(L)'
;MTRSVKVALAITAAVVACVISLCGVALALRDWVPGLAGCPDLTRSPKTAVFTEKARIEILYPQLRPILSVHWQEHEARARSCPQIGAMDYEMNGFALITAERAAAAPEGHAAPAPDVPADLRQFAPPAPQWVDVGGGLLLDRASATVYFTRISSQPSSSPGPSWRPSSSSPAPPSSPPPS
;
A
#
# COMPACT_ATOMS: atom_id res chain seq x y z
N MET A 1 -67.59 25.13 -10.45
CA MET A 1 -66.27 24.54 -10.10
C MET A 1 -65.26 25.66 -9.89
N THR A 2 -64.76 25.70 -8.66
CA THR A 2 -64.25 26.81 -7.88
C THR A 2 -62.83 27.24 -8.29
N ARG A 3 -62.62 28.56 -8.46
CA ARG A 3 -61.33 29.20 -8.81
C ARG A 3 -60.17 28.71 -7.92
N SER A 4 -60.46 28.32 -6.68
CA SER A 4 -59.50 27.78 -5.71
C SER A 4 -58.81 26.48 -6.14
N VAL A 5 -59.50 25.61 -6.90
CA VAL A 5 -58.93 24.33 -7.37
C VAL A 5 -57.88 24.55 -8.47
N LYS A 6 -58.09 25.56 -9.32
CA LYS A 6 -57.14 25.91 -10.40
C LYS A 6 -55.84 26.52 -9.83
N VAL A 7 -55.96 27.33 -8.78
CA VAL A 7 -54.80 27.93 -8.10
C VAL A 7 -53.99 26.87 -7.35
N ALA A 8 -54.66 25.94 -6.65
CA ALA A 8 -53.99 24.83 -5.99
C ALA A 8 -53.21 23.95 -6.97
N LEU A 9 -53.82 23.61 -8.11
CA LEU A 9 -53.18 22.78 -9.14
C LEU A 9 -51.93 23.47 -9.75
N ALA A 10 -51.99 24.78 -9.97
CA ALA A 10 -50.87 25.56 -10.52
C ALA A 10 -49.68 25.61 -9.55
N ILE A 11 -49.95 25.78 -8.25
CA ILE A 11 -48.90 25.81 -7.22
C ILE A 11 -48.24 24.42 -7.09
N THR A 12 -49.04 23.34 -7.07
CA THR A 12 -48.48 21.98 -6.99
C THR A 12 -47.65 21.64 -8.22
N ALA A 13 -48.09 22.03 -9.42
CA ALA A 13 -47.32 21.84 -10.64
C ALA A 13 -46.00 22.62 -10.64
N ALA A 14 -45.99 23.85 -10.12
CA ALA A 14 -44.78 24.67 -10.01
C ALA A 14 -43.77 24.08 -9.00
N VAL A 15 -44.25 23.59 -7.84
CA VAL A 15 -43.40 22.94 -6.83
C VAL A 15 -42.79 21.65 -7.38
N VAL A 16 -43.58 20.81 -8.05
CA VAL A 16 -43.11 19.57 -8.66
C VAL A 16 -42.07 19.85 -9.76
N ALA A 17 -42.32 20.85 -10.61
CA ALA A 17 -41.35 21.26 -11.63
C ALA A 17 -40.04 21.78 -11.02
N CYS A 18 -40.12 22.52 -9.91
CA CYS A 18 -38.95 23.01 -9.19
C CYS A 18 -38.14 21.86 -8.57
N VAL A 19 -38.81 20.88 -7.95
CA VAL A 19 -38.16 19.69 -7.38
C VAL A 19 -37.51 18.83 -8.47
N ILE A 20 -38.20 18.60 -9.59
CA ILE A 20 -37.65 17.84 -10.72
C ILE A 20 -36.45 18.57 -11.35
N SER A 21 -36.52 19.89 -11.47
CA SER A 21 -35.39 20.70 -11.98
C SER A 21 -34.19 20.67 -11.04
N LEU A 22 -34.41 20.82 -9.72
CA LEU A 22 -33.35 20.73 -8.71
C LEU A 22 -32.72 19.34 -8.64
N CYS A 23 -33.52 18.27 -8.75
CA CYS A 23 -33.03 16.89 -8.82
C CYS A 23 -32.29 16.61 -10.14
N GLY A 24 -32.77 17.16 -11.26
CA GLY A 24 -32.12 17.04 -12.57
C GLY A 24 -30.77 17.75 -12.62
N VAL A 25 -30.67 18.95 -12.02
CA VAL A 25 -29.41 19.68 -11.87
C VAL A 25 -28.45 18.95 -10.93
N ALA A 26 -28.94 18.35 -9.83
CA ALA A 26 -28.10 17.54 -8.94
C ALA A 26 -27.55 16.27 -9.63
N LEU A 27 -28.34 15.64 -10.51
CA LEU A 27 -27.90 14.50 -11.31
C LEU A 27 -26.92 14.90 -12.42
N ALA A 28 -27.15 16.04 -13.09
CA ALA A 28 -26.24 16.55 -14.12
C ALA A 28 -24.90 17.05 -13.53
N LEU A 29 -24.93 17.63 -12.32
CA LEU A 29 -23.71 18.04 -11.61
C LEU A 29 -22.91 16.86 -11.06
N ARG A 30 -23.52 15.67 -10.86
CA ARG A 30 -22.81 14.45 -10.46
C ARG A 30 -21.73 14.06 -11.48
N ASP A 31 -22.00 14.27 -12.77
CA ASP A 31 -21.07 13.92 -13.84
C ASP A 31 -19.98 15.00 -14.09
N TRP A 32 -20.19 16.23 -13.58
CA TRP A 32 -19.29 17.37 -13.78
C TRP A 32 -18.38 17.67 -12.58
N VAL A 33 -18.58 17.01 -11.44
CA VAL A 33 -17.65 17.08 -10.31
C VAL A 33 -16.58 15.99 -10.48
N PRO A 34 -15.35 16.33 -10.91
CA PRO A 34 -14.24 15.39 -10.89
C PRO A 34 -14.00 14.96 -9.44
N GLY A 35 -14.38 13.71 -9.12
CA GLY A 35 -14.34 13.15 -7.77
C GLY A 35 -15.60 12.38 -7.36
N LEU A 36 -16.72 12.49 -8.09
CA LEU A 36 -17.94 11.69 -7.87
C LEU A 36 -18.17 10.60 -8.93
N ALA A 37 -17.45 10.65 -10.05
CA ALA A 37 -17.30 9.50 -10.95
C ALA A 37 -16.56 8.40 -10.18
N GLY A 38 -17.24 7.27 -10.00
CA GLY A 38 -16.87 6.21 -9.07
C GLY A 38 -15.38 5.90 -9.09
N CYS A 39 -14.77 5.91 -7.91
CA CYS A 39 -13.47 5.29 -7.73
C CYS A 39 -13.54 3.89 -8.34
N PRO A 40 -12.59 3.48 -9.20
CA PRO A 40 -12.54 2.09 -9.61
C PRO A 40 -12.46 1.28 -8.32
N ASP A 41 -13.41 0.37 -8.12
CA ASP A 41 -13.37 -0.58 -7.04
C ASP A 41 -12.15 -1.45 -7.29
N LEU A 42 -11.04 -1.12 -6.62
CA LEU A 42 -9.79 -1.85 -6.78
C LEU A 42 -9.97 -3.13 -5.97
N THR A 43 -10.64 -4.11 -6.57
CA THR A 43 -10.85 -5.45 -5.99
C THR A 43 -9.54 -6.19 -5.73
N ARG A 44 -8.41 -5.67 -6.24
CA ARG A 44 -7.07 -6.15 -5.96
C ARG A 44 -6.25 -5.05 -5.30
N SER A 45 -5.72 -5.35 -4.11
CA SER A 45 -4.74 -4.51 -3.43
C SER A 45 -3.55 -4.20 -4.36
N PRO A 46 -3.19 -2.91 -4.53
CA PRO A 46 -1.93 -2.54 -5.16
C PRO A 46 -0.76 -3.23 -4.46
N LYS A 47 0.16 -3.78 -5.25
CA LYS A 47 1.44 -4.35 -4.79
C LYS A 47 2.60 -3.67 -5.49
N THR A 48 3.72 -3.53 -4.79
CA THR A 48 4.97 -3.02 -5.35
C THR A 48 5.71 -4.09 -6.16
N ALA A 49 6.82 -3.71 -6.80
CA ALA A 49 7.79 -4.67 -7.29
C ALA A 49 8.47 -5.41 -6.12
N VAL A 50 9.16 -6.52 -6.43
CA VAL A 50 10.04 -7.22 -5.49
C VAL A 50 11.36 -6.45 -5.38
N PHE A 51 11.73 -6.10 -4.15
CA PHE A 51 12.95 -5.40 -3.78
C PHE A 51 13.99 -6.37 -3.19
N THR A 52 15.27 -5.99 -3.29
CA THR A 52 16.41 -6.79 -2.79
C THR A 52 17.30 -6.02 -1.80
N GLU A 53 16.79 -4.90 -1.27
CA GLU A 53 17.51 -3.99 -0.39
C GLU A 53 17.74 -4.59 1.01
N LYS A 54 18.92 -5.17 1.22
CA LYS A 54 19.32 -5.79 2.50
C LYS A 54 19.32 -4.81 3.67
N ALA A 55 19.88 -3.61 3.48
CA ALA A 55 20.07 -2.64 4.55
C ALA A 55 18.74 -2.28 5.25
N ARG A 56 17.64 -2.19 4.49
CA ARG A 56 16.32 -1.95 5.05
C ARG A 56 15.87 -3.09 5.97
N ILE A 57 16.04 -4.34 5.54
CA ILE A 57 15.64 -5.51 6.33
C ILE A 57 16.56 -5.70 7.54
N GLU A 58 17.84 -5.38 7.44
CA GLU A 58 18.77 -5.39 8.59
C GLU A 58 18.43 -4.33 9.64
N ILE A 59 17.90 -3.18 9.23
CA ILE A 59 17.39 -2.15 10.16
C ILE A 59 16.10 -2.63 10.83
N LEU A 60 15.18 -3.22 10.06
CA LEU A 60 13.89 -3.67 10.57
C LEU A 60 13.99 -4.92 11.45
N TYR A 61 14.93 -5.81 11.14
CA TYR A 61 15.19 -7.06 11.85
C TYR A 61 16.68 -7.25 12.12
N PRO A 62 17.26 -6.51 13.08
CA PRO A 62 18.69 -6.62 13.42
C PRO A 62 19.11 -8.03 13.81
N GLN A 63 18.19 -8.82 14.36
CA GLN A 63 18.40 -10.22 14.72
C GLN A 63 18.66 -11.16 13.53
N LEU A 64 18.37 -10.74 12.29
CA LEU A 64 18.65 -11.54 11.09
C LEU A 64 20.06 -11.35 10.57
N ARG A 65 20.82 -10.38 11.09
CA ARG A 65 22.19 -10.14 10.64
C ARG A 65 23.10 -11.33 11.01
N PRO A 66 24.03 -11.73 10.12
CA PRO A 66 24.24 -11.21 8.76
C PRO A 66 23.27 -11.80 7.71
N ILE A 67 22.78 -10.95 6.79
CA ILE A 67 21.87 -11.35 5.69
C ILE A 67 22.65 -11.57 4.37
N LEU A 68 22.56 -12.77 3.81
CA LEU A 68 23.19 -13.19 2.56
C LEU A 68 22.43 -12.72 1.31
N SER A 69 21.10 -12.79 1.31
CA SER A 69 20.23 -12.29 0.26
C SER A 69 18.84 -11.96 0.83
N VAL A 70 18.10 -11.10 0.14
CA VAL A 70 16.74 -10.75 0.56
C VAL A 70 15.86 -10.44 -0.64
N HIS A 71 14.59 -10.81 -0.54
CA HIS A 71 13.57 -10.55 -1.55
C HIS A 71 12.26 -10.21 -0.83
N TRP A 72 11.78 -8.98 -0.97
CA TRP A 72 10.59 -8.53 -0.25
C TRP A 72 9.72 -7.62 -1.11
N GLN A 73 8.43 -7.56 -0.79
CA GLN A 73 7.46 -6.70 -1.46
C GLN A 73 6.54 -6.07 -0.42
N GLU A 74 5.92 -4.95 -0.77
CA GLU A 74 4.86 -4.32 0.01
C GLU A 74 3.55 -4.38 -0.78
N HIS A 75 2.46 -4.62 -0.07
CA HIS A 75 1.11 -4.51 -0.64
C HIS A 75 0.17 -3.86 0.35
N GLU A 76 -0.90 -3.24 -0.16
CA GLU A 76 -1.95 -2.72 0.70
C GLU A 76 -2.65 -3.88 1.42
N ALA A 77 -2.72 -3.84 2.75
CA ALA A 77 -3.30 -4.91 3.56
C ALA A 77 -4.80 -5.12 3.28
N ARG A 78 -5.47 -4.13 2.67
CA ARG A 78 -6.87 -4.20 2.22
C ARG A 78 -7.05 -3.50 0.88
N ALA A 79 -7.96 -4.04 0.06
CA ALA A 79 -8.45 -3.39 -1.15
C ALA A 79 -9.11 -2.04 -0.82
N ARG A 80 -8.89 -1.04 -1.68
CA ARG A 80 -9.49 0.29 -1.50
C ARG A 80 -10.96 0.28 -1.89
N SER A 81 -11.85 0.51 -0.93
CA SER A 81 -13.22 0.96 -1.18
C SER A 81 -13.34 2.45 -0.86
N CYS A 82 -13.84 3.28 -1.78
CA CYS A 82 -14.11 4.68 -1.47
C CYS A 82 -15.30 4.82 -0.48
N PRO A 83 -15.26 5.76 0.50
CA PRO A 83 -14.24 6.75 0.79
C PRO A 83 -13.44 6.37 2.05
N GLN A 84 -12.52 5.41 1.97
CA GLN A 84 -11.54 5.19 3.04
C GLN A 84 -10.49 6.31 3.01
N ILE A 85 -10.83 7.47 3.59
CA ILE A 85 -9.93 8.60 3.83
C ILE A 85 -9.29 8.39 5.21
N GLY A 86 -8.23 7.58 5.26
CA GLY A 86 -7.52 7.28 6.51
C GLY A 86 -6.14 6.67 6.28
N ALA A 87 -5.36 6.53 7.36
CA ALA A 87 -4.08 5.83 7.33
C ALA A 87 -4.27 4.41 6.75
N MET A 88 -3.37 4.04 5.85
CA MET A 88 -3.40 2.73 5.19
C MET A 88 -2.35 1.83 5.81
N ASP A 89 -2.79 0.61 6.10
CA ASP A 89 -1.91 -0.45 6.53
C ASP A 89 -1.30 -1.11 5.29
N TYR A 90 0.02 -1.16 5.27
CA TYR A 90 0.81 -1.86 4.28
C TYR A 90 1.41 -3.09 4.93
N GLU A 91 1.31 -4.20 4.22
CA GLU A 91 1.90 -5.46 4.61
C GLU A 91 3.17 -5.68 3.78
N MET A 92 4.29 -5.83 4.48
CA MET A 92 5.58 -6.21 3.91
C MET A 92 5.77 -7.70 4.10
N ASN A 93 5.96 -8.42 3.00
CA ASN A 93 6.27 -9.85 2.99
C ASN A 93 7.61 -10.08 2.31
N GLY A 94 8.39 -11.05 2.79
CA GLY A 94 9.65 -11.36 2.14
C GLY A 94 10.38 -12.56 2.69
N PHE A 95 11.44 -12.93 1.97
CA PHE A 95 12.41 -13.93 2.36
C PHE A 95 13.77 -13.28 2.59
N ALA A 96 14.45 -13.67 3.66
CA ALA A 96 15.84 -13.35 3.94
C ALA A 96 16.64 -14.64 4.08
N LEU A 97 17.70 -14.79 3.29
CA LEU A 97 18.68 -15.85 3.48
C LEU A 97 19.70 -15.37 4.52
N ILE A 98 19.86 -16.10 5.60
CA ILE A 98 20.84 -15.82 6.65
C ILE A 98 21.97 -16.87 6.60
N THR A 99 23.02 -16.69 7.39
CA THR A 99 24.08 -17.72 7.45
C THR A 99 23.61 -18.96 8.22
N ALA A 100 24.23 -20.11 7.94
CA ALA A 100 23.93 -21.37 8.60
C ALA A 100 24.17 -21.29 10.12
N GLU A 101 25.22 -20.58 10.56
CA GLU A 101 25.51 -20.36 11.97
C GLU A 101 24.39 -19.56 12.64
N ARG A 102 23.82 -18.58 11.92
CA ARG A 102 22.71 -17.77 12.45
C ARG A 102 21.41 -18.57 12.53
N ALA A 103 21.13 -19.41 11.53
CA ALA A 103 19.98 -20.30 11.54
C ALA A 103 20.10 -21.35 12.67
N ALA A 104 21.30 -21.89 12.92
CA ALA A 104 21.56 -22.83 14.01
C ALA A 104 21.48 -22.17 15.40
N ALA A 105 21.89 -20.91 15.51
CA ALA A 105 21.83 -20.13 16.75
C ALA A 105 20.44 -19.52 17.04
N ALA A 106 19.46 -19.67 16.13
CA ALA A 106 18.11 -19.20 16.36
C ALA A 106 17.44 -19.98 17.51
N PRO A 107 16.56 -19.35 18.31
CA PRO A 107 15.81 -20.03 19.36
C PRO A 107 15.14 -21.32 18.87
N GLU A 108 14.94 -22.27 19.77
CA GLU A 108 14.06 -23.40 19.49
C GLU A 108 12.65 -22.88 19.21
N GLY A 109 12.26 -23.01 17.93
CA GLY A 109 10.96 -22.58 17.44
C GLY A 109 9.95 -23.70 17.48
N HIS A 110 8.67 -23.35 17.39
CA HIS A 110 7.58 -24.32 17.29
C HIS A 110 7.28 -24.59 15.81
N ALA A 111 6.89 -25.82 15.48
CA ALA A 111 6.44 -26.13 14.12
C ALA A 111 5.30 -25.18 13.72
N ALA A 112 5.42 -24.55 12.56
CA ALA A 112 4.47 -23.58 12.04
C ALA A 112 3.87 -24.06 10.71
N PRO A 113 2.62 -23.68 10.39
CA PRO A 113 2.06 -23.93 9.07
C PRO A 113 2.86 -23.17 8.00
N ALA A 114 2.75 -23.62 6.75
CA ALA A 114 3.32 -22.89 5.64
C ALA A 114 2.68 -21.49 5.54
N PRO A 115 3.49 -20.41 5.40
CA PRO A 115 2.96 -19.07 5.21
C PRO A 115 2.25 -18.95 3.86
N ASP A 116 1.29 -18.04 3.77
CA ASP A 116 0.71 -17.65 2.49
C ASP A 116 1.66 -16.72 1.75
N VAL A 117 2.48 -17.31 0.87
CA VAL A 117 3.53 -16.59 0.13
C VAL A 117 2.94 -15.93 -1.13
N PRO A 118 3.09 -14.60 -1.29
CA PRO A 118 2.67 -13.91 -2.50
C PRO A 118 3.30 -14.50 -3.77
N ALA A 119 2.52 -14.56 -4.85
CA ALA A 119 2.91 -15.26 -6.08
C ALA A 119 4.29 -14.85 -6.63
N ASP A 120 4.63 -13.55 -6.58
CA ASP A 120 5.89 -13.03 -7.11
C ASP A 120 7.11 -13.44 -6.27
N LEU A 121 6.88 -13.74 -4.98
CA LEU A 121 7.91 -14.18 -4.04
C LEU A 121 8.11 -15.70 -4.04
N ARG A 122 7.19 -16.49 -4.59
CA ARG A 122 7.25 -17.97 -4.54
C ARG A 122 8.52 -18.55 -5.14
N GLN A 123 9.10 -17.89 -6.15
CA GLN A 123 10.36 -18.32 -6.78
C GLN A 123 11.58 -18.24 -5.83
N PHE A 124 11.47 -17.48 -4.74
CA PHE A 124 12.52 -17.35 -3.73
C PHE A 124 12.27 -18.22 -2.50
N ALA A 125 11.13 -18.92 -2.44
CA ALA A 125 10.82 -19.84 -1.36
C ALA A 125 11.69 -21.11 -1.48
N PRO A 126 12.04 -21.75 -0.35
CA PRO A 126 12.68 -23.06 -0.38
C PRO A 126 11.74 -24.09 -1.05
N PRO A 127 12.26 -25.11 -1.74
CA PRO A 127 11.42 -26.08 -2.47
C PRO A 127 10.61 -27.01 -1.56
N ALA A 128 11.12 -27.33 -0.36
CA ALA A 128 10.45 -28.20 0.62
C ALA A 128 10.72 -27.68 2.05
N PRO A 129 10.16 -26.51 2.41
CA PRO A 129 10.51 -25.84 3.65
C PRO A 129 9.89 -26.54 4.86
N GLN A 130 10.63 -26.59 5.96
CA GLN A 130 10.11 -26.97 7.28
C GLN A 130 10.11 -25.74 8.19
N TRP A 131 8.98 -25.04 8.20
CA TRP A 131 8.85 -23.78 8.93
C TRP A 131 8.74 -23.99 10.43
N VAL A 132 9.58 -23.26 11.16
CA VAL A 132 9.43 -23.07 12.61
C VAL A 132 9.23 -21.59 12.91
N ASP A 133 8.29 -21.28 13.80
CA ASP A 133 8.10 -19.93 14.33
C ASP A 133 9.17 -19.65 15.37
N VAL A 134 10.02 -18.65 15.09
CA VAL A 134 11.09 -18.19 15.99
C VAL A 134 10.74 -16.89 16.72
N GLY A 135 9.48 -16.48 16.65
CA GLY A 135 8.92 -15.30 17.29
C GLY A 135 9.05 -14.03 16.45
N GLY A 136 8.27 -13.01 16.81
CA GLY A 136 8.33 -11.68 16.18
C GLY A 136 7.84 -11.65 14.73
N GLY A 137 6.99 -12.59 14.33
CA GLY A 137 6.48 -12.68 12.95
C GLY A 137 7.49 -13.27 11.95
N LEU A 138 8.45 -14.06 12.44
CA LEU A 138 9.50 -14.67 11.65
C LEU A 138 9.32 -16.20 11.63
N LEU A 139 9.25 -16.75 10.42
CA LEU A 139 9.28 -18.20 10.20
C LEU A 139 10.64 -18.57 9.62
N LEU A 140 11.30 -19.56 10.20
CA LEU A 140 12.61 -20.03 9.77
C LEU A 140 12.52 -21.43 9.20
N ASP A 141 13.07 -21.64 8.01
CA ASP A 141 13.44 -22.95 7.50
C ASP A 141 14.93 -23.17 7.80
N ARG A 142 15.22 -24.02 8.79
CA ARG A 142 16.60 -24.24 9.27
C ARG A 142 17.47 -24.93 8.24
N ALA A 143 16.89 -25.80 7.41
CA ALA A 143 17.64 -26.58 6.41
C ALA A 143 18.22 -25.69 5.31
N SER A 144 17.47 -24.67 4.89
CA SER A 144 17.90 -23.71 3.86
C SER A 144 18.43 -22.39 4.43
N ALA A 145 18.44 -22.22 5.76
CA ALA A 145 18.73 -20.96 6.44
C ALA A 145 17.90 -19.78 5.90
N THR A 146 16.66 -20.03 5.51
CA THR A 146 15.76 -19.03 4.93
C THR A 146 14.71 -18.60 5.94
N VAL A 147 14.58 -17.30 6.15
CA VAL A 147 13.55 -16.70 7.00
C VAL A 147 12.48 -16.08 6.14
N TYR A 148 11.23 -16.46 6.35
CA TYR A 148 10.06 -15.72 5.89
C TYR A 148 9.63 -14.71 6.95
N PHE A 149 9.33 -13.49 6.55
CA PHE A 149 8.87 -12.44 7.45
C PHE A 149 7.64 -11.73 6.90
N THR A 150 6.74 -11.36 7.81
CA THR A 150 5.57 -10.53 7.52
C THR A 150 5.51 -9.39 8.52
N ARG A 151 5.29 -8.16 8.04
CA ARG A 151 5.12 -6.98 8.90
C ARG A 151 4.05 -6.05 8.37
N ILE A 152 3.14 -5.68 9.25
CA ILE A 152 2.17 -4.63 8.98
C ILE A 152 2.76 -3.29 9.45
N SER A 153 2.65 -2.27 8.61
CA SER A 153 3.02 -0.90 8.93
C SER A 153 1.88 0.03 8.56
N SER A 154 1.46 0.88 9.49
CA SER A 154 0.49 1.93 9.22
C SER A 154 1.26 3.15 8.72
N GLN A 155 1.13 3.49 7.43
CA GLN A 155 1.61 4.79 6.97
C GLN A 155 0.53 5.84 7.22
N PRO A 156 0.85 6.98 7.86
CA PRO A 156 -0.06 8.11 7.85
C PRO A 156 -0.30 8.47 6.38
N SER A 157 -1.55 8.72 6.01
CA SER A 157 -1.92 9.12 4.66
C SER A 157 -1.35 10.52 4.39
N SER A 158 -0.05 10.64 4.15
CA SER A 158 0.51 11.81 3.51
C SER A 158 0.04 11.76 2.07
N SER A 159 -1.09 12.43 1.82
CA SER A 159 -1.50 12.84 0.48
C SER A 159 -0.26 13.29 -0.31
N PRO A 160 0.01 12.76 -1.50
CA PRO A 160 0.85 13.50 -2.44
C PRO A 160 -0.02 14.66 -2.93
N GLY A 161 -0.01 15.77 -2.20
CA GLY A 161 -0.17 17.05 -2.86
C GLY A 161 0.94 17.13 -3.91
N PRO A 162 0.66 17.46 -5.18
CA PRO A 162 1.69 17.50 -6.20
C PRO A 162 2.69 18.59 -5.82
N SER A 163 3.83 18.19 -5.26
CA SER A 163 4.98 19.07 -5.08
C SER A 163 5.63 19.29 -6.45
N TRP A 164 5.00 20.13 -7.28
CA TRP A 164 5.71 20.85 -8.32
C TRP A 164 6.69 21.80 -7.64
N ARG A 165 7.81 21.26 -7.14
CA ARG A 165 9.01 22.04 -6.94
C ARG A 165 9.78 21.98 -8.25
N PRO A 166 9.84 23.08 -9.03
CA PRO A 166 10.75 23.12 -10.16
C PRO A 166 12.19 22.98 -9.65
N SER A 167 12.92 22.04 -10.24
CA SER A 167 14.36 21.89 -10.09
C SER A 167 15.06 23.19 -10.50
N SER A 168 15.46 24.01 -9.52
CA SER A 168 16.39 25.11 -9.76
C SER A 168 17.82 24.56 -9.71
N SER A 169 18.32 24.26 -10.91
CA SER A 169 19.69 24.35 -11.39
C SER A 169 20.80 24.61 -10.36
N SER A 170 21.72 23.65 -10.25
CA SER A 170 23.07 23.85 -9.74
C SER A 170 23.81 24.98 -10.48
N PRO A 171 24.51 25.88 -9.80
CA PRO A 171 25.62 26.61 -10.39
C PRO A 171 26.93 25.82 -10.22
N ALA A 172 27.68 25.76 -11.32
CA ALA A 172 28.99 25.14 -11.47
C ALA A 172 30.08 25.71 -10.51
N PRO A 173 31.17 24.95 -10.25
CA PRO A 173 32.27 25.41 -9.40
C PRO A 173 33.10 26.53 -10.08
N PRO A 174 33.63 27.51 -9.32
CA PRO A 174 34.53 28.50 -9.88
C PRO A 174 35.94 27.92 -10.14
N SER A 175 36.41 28.10 -11.36
CA SER A 175 37.76 27.81 -11.85
C SER A 175 38.82 28.67 -11.14
N SER A 176 39.91 28.04 -10.73
CA SER A 176 41.13 28.71 -10.25
C SER A 176 41.83 29.51 -11.37
N PRO A 177 42.40 30.70 -11.09
CA PRO A 177 43.39 31.33 -11.96
C PRO A 177 44.84 30.87 -11.66
N PRO A 178 45.78 31.03 -12.62
CA PRO A 178 47.12 30.44 -12.63
C PRO A 178 48.16 31.21 -11.76
N PRO A 179 49.33 30.59 -11.47
CA PRO A 179 50.35 31.15 -10.60
C PRO A 179 51.10 32.34 -11.21
N SER A 180 51.60 33.22 -10.34
CA SER A 180 52.60 34.26 -10.63
C SER A 180 53.96 33.86 -10.05
#